data_AF-A0A409W5N3-F1
#
_entry.id   AF-A0A409W5N3-F1
#
_cell.length_a   1.000
_cell.length_b   1.000
_cell.length_c   1.000
_cell.angle_alpha   90.00
_cell.angle_beta   90.00
_cell.angle_gamma   90.00
#
_symmetry.space_group_name_H-M   'P 1'
#
loop_
_entity.id
_entity.type
_entity.pdbx_description
1 polymer ?
#
loop_
_entity_poly.entity_id
_entity_poly.type
_entity_poly.pdbx_seq_one_letter_code
_entity_poly.pdbx_strand_id
1 'polypeptide(L)'
;MGLFKQAKPLDPAKIDVGRTWITSRLTPFSARMVVERLSCGTKGQKKTRSFVRILVNDALQPLEFCGGDKDGLCTLDAFVESQAYARNNGNGDFEKCFS
;
A
#
# COMPACT_ATOMS: atom_id res chain seq x y z
N MET A 1 -3.78 4.75 1.10
CA MET A 1 -2.77 3.68 1.00
C MET A 1 -2.65 3.10 -0.40
N GLY A 2 -3.73 2.81 -1.12
CA GLY A 2 -3.62 2.43 -2.55
C GLY A 2 -3.04 1.04 -2.81
N LEU A 3 -3.03 0.14 -1.81
CA LEU A 3 -2.43 -1.20 -1.90
C LEU A 3 -3.11 -2.11 -2.93
N PHE A 4 -4.42 -1.97 -3.12
CA PHE A 4 -5.23 -2.87 -3.94
C PHE A 4 -5.94 -2.12 -5.06
N LYS A 5 -5.17 -1.31 -5.81
CA LYS A 5 -5.70 -0.52 -6.93
C LYS A 5 -6.37 -1.44 -7.96
N GLN A 6 -7.64 -1.22 -8.23
CA GLN A 6 -8.36 -1.89 -9.31
C GLN A 6 -8.21 -1.10 -10.61
N ALA A 7 -8.03 -1.78 -11.73
CA ALA A 7 -7.97 -1.13 -13.05
C ALA A 7 -9.34 -0.58 -13.50
N LYS A 8 -10.43 -1.22 -13.05
CA LYS A 8 -11.83 -0.85 -13.31
C LYS A 8 -12.70 -1.29 -12.12
N PRO A 9 -13.88 -0.68 -11.91
CA PRO A 9 -14.85 -1.19 -10.96
C PRO A 9 -15.21 -2.66 -11.23
N LEU A 10 -15.50 -3.42 -10.17
CA LEU A 10 -15.94 -4.81 -10.29
C LEU A 10 -17.36 -4.87 -10.86
N ASP A 11 -17.62 -5.88 -11.69
CA ASP A 11 -18.95 -6.18 -12.21
C ASP A 11 -19.79 -6.87 -11.10
N PRO A 12 -20.97 -6.33 -10.73
CA PRO A 12 -21.80 -6.91 -9.69
C PRO A 12 -22.56 -8.19 -10.14
N ALA A 13 -22.68 -8.43 -11.45
CA ALA A 13 -23.44 -9.54 -12.03
C ALA A 13 -22.55 -10.69 -12.50
N LYS A 14 -21.26 -10.44 -12.79
CA LYS A 14 -20.32 -11.45 -13.30
C LYS A 14 -18.97 -11.40 -12.60
N ILE A 15 -18.47 -12.58 -12.25
CA ILE A 15 -17.15 -12.71 -11.63
C ILE A 15 -16.07 -12.49 -12.70
N ASP A 16 -15.24 -11.46 -12.50
CA ASP A 16 -13.98 -11.31 -13.23
C ASP A 16 -12.91 -12.21 -12.62
N VAL A 17 -12.45 -13.21 -13.38
CA VAL A 17 -11.41 -14.16 -12.92
C VAL A 17 -10.06 -13.48 -12.67
N GLY A 18 -9.80 -12.35 -13.33
CA GLY A 18 -8.57 -11.55 -13.18
C GLY A 18 -8.65 -10.46 -12.12
N ARG A 19 -9.74 -10.39 -11.33
CA ARG A 19 -9.90 -9.41 -10.24
C ARG A 19 -8.76 -9.52 -9.23
N THR A 20 -8.28 -8.38 -8.75
CA THR A 20 -7.25 -8.33 -7.70
C THR A 20 -7.85 -8.07 -6.32
N TRP A 21 -9.10 -7.59 -6.25
CA TRP A 21 -9.86 -7.48 -5.00
C TRP A 21 -10.57 -8.79 -4.66
N ILE A 22 -10.01 -9.55 -3.72
CA ILE A 22 -10.56 -10.84 -3.24
C ILE A 22 -10.64 -10.80 -1.72
N THR A 23 -11.84 -10.64 -1.17
CA THR A 23 -12.07 -10.40 0.28
C THR A 23 -11.39 -11.44 1.17
N SER A 24 -11.43 -12.72 0.80
CA SER A 24 -10.79 -13.80 1.58
C SER A 24 -9.26 -13.72 1.64
N ARG A 25 -8.61 -12.98 0.72
CA ARG A 25 -7.17 -12.71 0.75
C ARG A 25 -6.81 -11.42 1.48
N LEU A 26 -7.77 -10.50 1.58
CA LEU A 26 -7.61 -9.17 2.18
C LEU A 26 -7.93 -9.21 3.68
N THR A 27 -9.12 -9.68 4.01
CA THR A 27 -9.70 -9.66 5.36
C THR A 27 -10.32 -11.01 5.73
N PRO A 28 -9.54 -12.12 5.76
CA PRO A 28 -10.00 -13.37 6.36
C PRO A 28 -10.27 -13.22 7.87
N PHE A 29 -10.83 -14.25 8.51
CA PHE A 29 -10.84 -14.30 9.98
C PHE A 29 -9.40 -14.24 10.50
N SER A 30 -9.18 -13.40 11.50
CA SER A 30 -7.84 -13.09 12.04
C SER A 30 -6.86 -12.50 11.01
N ALA A 31 -7.38 -11.75 10.03
CA ALA A 31 -6.55 -11.00 9.09
C ALA A 31 -5.52 -10.13 9.80
N ARG A 32 -4.33 -10.03 9.20
CA ARG A 32 -3.26 -9.15 9.68
C ARG A 32 -2.68 -8.31 8.55
N MET A 33 -2.37 -7.07 8.90
CA MET A 33 -1.54 -6.18 8.09
C MET A 33 -0.34 -5.75 8.92
N VAL A 34 0.86 -5.93 8.37
CA VAL A 34 2.12 -5.56 9.00
C VAL A 34 2.77 -4.47 8.16
N VAL A 35 3.07 -3.35 8.79
CA VAL A 35 3.83 -2.25 8.18
C VAL A 35 5.18 -2.21 8.89
N GLU A 36 6.24 -2.51 8.14
CA GLU A 36 7.59 -2.55 8.66
C GLU A 36 8.32 -1.26 8.30
N ARG A 37 9.04 -0.67 9.26
CA ARG A 37 10.02 0.38 9.01
C ARG A 37 11.41 -0.22 9.15
N LEU A 38 12.16 -0.20 8.07
CA LEU A 38 13.48 -0.82 7.98
C LEU A 38 14.56 0.26 7.88
N SER A 39 15.71 0.02 8.49
CA SER A 39 16.91 0.84 8.34
C SER A 39 17.96 -0.02 7.64
N CYS A 40 18.18 0.24 6.36
CA CYS A 40 19.16 -0.50 5.57
C CYS A 40 20.42 0.35 5.40
N GLY A 41 21.58 -0.25 5.68
CA GLY A 41 22.89 0.35 5.45
C GLY A 41 23.69 -0.52 4.49
N THR A 42 24.44 0.11 3.58
CA THR A 42 25.42 -0.60 2.74
C THR A 42 26.75 -0.67 3.48
N LYS A 43 27.42 -1.84 3.48
CA LYS A 43 28.78 -1.97 4.04
C LYS A 43 29.68 -0.86 3.48
N GLY A 44 30.25 -0.04 4.36
CA GLY A 44 31.14 1.07 4.00
C GLY A 44 30.45 2.45 3.84
N GLN A 45 29.12 2.55 3.96
CA GLN A 45 28.43 3.85 4.00
C GLN A 45 28.06 4.26 5.42
N LYS A 46 28.34 5.53 5.79
CA LYS A 46 27.95 6.12 7.08
C LYS A 46 26.46 6.43 7.20
N LYS A 47 25.73 6.54 6.08
CA LYS A 47 24.32 6.91 6.05
C LYS A 47 23.45 5.67 5.86
N THR A 48 22.53 5.44 6.79
CA THR A 48 21.45 4.47 6.63
C THR A 48 20.26 5.14 5.95
N ARG A 49 19.50 4.38 5.16
CA ARG A 49 18.26 4.86 4.54
C ARG A 49 17.08 4.13 5.16
N SER A 50 16.00 4.87 5.41
CA SER A 50 14.75 4.32 5.93
C SER A 50 13.84 3.85 4.79
N PHE A 51 13.31 2.65 4.93
CA PHE A 51 12.39 2.03 3.98
C PHE A 51 11.10 1.60 4.68
N VAL A 52 10.06 1.41 3.88
CA VAL A 52 8.78 0.82 4.31
C VAL A 52 8.51 -0.43 3.49
N ARG A 53 8.01 -1.46 4.17
CA ARG A 53 7.44 -2.66 3.56
C ARG A 53 6.06 -2.92 4.14
N ILE A 54 5.15 -3.44 3.33
CA ILE A 54 3.81 -3.81 3.79
C ILE A 54 3.53 -5.26 3.43
N LEU A 55 3.05 -6.02 4.40
CA LEU A 55 2.54 -7.37 4.21
C LEU A 55 1.06 -7.41 4.61
N VAL A 56 0.24 -8.07 3.81
CA VAL A 56 -1.17 -8.33 4.13
C VAL A 56 -1.36 -9.84 4.10
N ASN A 57 -1.65 -10.43 5.25
CA ASN A 57 -1.73 -11.88 5.44
C ASN A 57 -0.49 -12.60 4.88
N ASP A 58 0.69 -12.07 5.23
CA ASP A 58 2.03 -12.53 4.79
C ASP A 58 2.34 -12.34 3.30
N ALA A 59 1.39 -11.85 2.50
CA ALA A 59 1.64 -11.48 1.13
C ALA A 59 2.33 -10.12 1.06
N LEU A 60 3.55 -10.10 0.50
CA LEU A 60 4.31 -8.90 0.19
C LEU A 60 3.53 -8.01 -0.78
N GLN A 61 3.33 -6.74 -0.42
CA GLN A 61 2.69 -5.76 -1.27
C GLN A 61 3.74 -5.00 -2.11
N PRO A 62 3.49 -4.75 -3.41
CA PRO A 62 4.50 -4.22 -4.33
C PRO A 62 4.80 -2.73 -4.17
N LEU A 63 3.89 -1.95 -3.57
CA LEU A 63 4.05 -0.51 -3.32
C LEU A 63 4.41 0.32 -4.58
N GLU A 64 3.83 -0.02 -5.74
CA GLU A 64 4.12 0.62 -7.03
C GLU A 64 3.94 2.14 -7.00
N PHE A 65 3.00 2.64 -6.18
CA PHE A 65 2.70 4.07 -6.02
C PHE A 65 3.83 4.90 -5.37
N CYS A 66 4.83 4.27 -4.75
CA CYS A 66 6.02 4.94 -4.22
C CYS A 66 7.33 4.42 -4.85
N GLY A 67 7.24 3.69 -5.96
CA GLY A 67 8.41 3.12 -6.64
C GLY A 67 9.00 1.92 -5.91
N GLY A 68 8.16 1.04 -5.38
CA GLY A 68 8.60 -0.19 -4.73
C GLY A 68 9.52 -1.04 -5.60
N ASP A 69 10.57 -1.60 -4.99
CA ASP A 69 11.55 -2.46 -5.66
C ASP A 69 11.15 -3.95 -5.66
N LYS A 70 12.06 -4.82 -6.13
CA LYS A 70 11.85 -6.28 -6.17
C LYS A 70 11.57 -6.92 -4.80
N ASP A 71 11.93 -6.24 -3.71
CA ASP A 71 11.73 -6.71 -2.33
C ASP A 71 10.50 -6.03 -1.68
N GLY A 72 9.71 -5.30 -2.48
CA GLY A 72 8.53 -4.55 -2.04
C GLY A 72 8.86 -3.38 -1.12
N LEU A 73 10.07 -2.84 -1.26
CA LEU A 73 10.56 -1.70 -0.47
C LEU A 73 10.46 -0.42 -1.27
N CYS A 74 9.95 0.63 -0.64
CA CYS A 74 10.18 2.00 -1.09
C CYS A 74 10.75 2.84 0.05
N THR A 75 11.40 3.96 -0.28
CA THR A 75 11.94 4.85 0.75
C THR A 75 10.79 5.42 1.58
N LEU A 76 11.03 5.64 2.88
CA LEU A 76 10.00 6.20 3.77
C LEU A 76 9.49 7.55 3.26
N ASP A 77 10.37 8.39 2.73
CA ASP A 77 10.00 9.70 2.20
C ASP A 77 9.08 9.58 0.98
N ALA A 78 9.42 8.71 0.01
CA ALA A 78 8.58 8.47 -1.17
C ALA A 78 7.23 7.85 -0.80
N PHE A 79 7.20 6.96 0.20
CA PHE A 79 5.96 6.44 0.75
C PHE A 79 5.10 7.59 1.31
N VAL A 80 5.63 8.45 2.17
CA VAL A 80 4.90 9.55 2.79
C VAL A 80 4.42 10.59 1.77
N GLU A 81 5.22 10.85 0.73
CA GLU A 81 4.85 11.71 -0.40
C GLU A 81 3.68 11.12 -1.20
N SER A 82 3.74 9.81 -1.52
CA SER A 82 2.68 9.13 -2.28
C SER A 82 1.30 9.14 -1.58
N GLN A 83 1.25 9.40 -0.27
CA GLN A 83 0.01 9.48 0.50
C GLN A 83 -0.63 10.88 0.51
N ALA A 84 -0.24 11.78 -0.40
CA ALA A 84 -0.75 13.16 -0.48
C ALA A 84 -2.28 13.28 -0.37
N TYR A 85 -3.05 12.49 -1.14
CA TYR A 85 -4.52 12.48 -1.07
C TYR A 85 -5.02 12.20 0.37
N ALA A 86 -4.48 11.16 1.01
CA ALA A 86 -4.87 10.80 2.38
C ALA A 86 -4.39 11.82 3.42
N ARG A 87 -3.23 12.45 3.19
CA ARG A 87 -2.67 13.48 4.07
C ARG A 87 -3.36 14.84 3.94
N ASN A 88 -4.14 15.04 2.89
CA ASN A 88 -4.85 16.28 2.60
C ASN A 88 -6.38 16.09 2.68
N ASN A 89 -6.85 15.37 3.71
CA ASN A 89 -8.28 15.14 3.98
C ASN A 89 -9.08 14.59 2.78
N GLY A 90 -8.46 13.73 1.96
CA GLY A 90 -9.11 13.21 0.76
C GLY A 90 -9.36 14.28 -0.31
N ASN A 91 -8.57 15.35 -0.33
CA ASN A 91 -8.70 16.48 -1.27
C ASN A 91 -10.11 17.08 -1.32
N GLY A 92 -10.77 17.24 -0.18
CA GLY A 92 -12.15 17.77 -0.12
C GLY A 92 -13.23 16.68 0.00
N ASP A 93 -12.87 15.40 -0.12
CA ASP A 93 -13.84 14.30 -0.02
C ASP A 93 -14.29 14.04 1.43
N PHE A 94 -13.45 14.34 2.42
CA PHE A 94 -13.84 14.17 3.83
C PHE A 94 -14.96 15.13 4.23
N GLU A 95 -14.97 16.33 3.67
CA GLU A 95 -15.96 17.38 3.92
C GLU A 95 -17.36 16.96 3.42
N LYS A 96 -17.43 16.09 2.40
CA LYS A 96 -18.70 15.53 1.89
C LYS A 96 -19.42 14.67 2.93
N CYS A 97 -18.76 14.25 4.01
CA CYS A 97 -19.40 13.52 5.10
C CYS A 97 -20.35 14.37 5.95
N PHE A 98 -20.24 15.70 5.87
CA PHE A 98 -21.01 16.65 6.70
C PHE A 98 -21.99 17.52 5.89
N SER A 99 -22.09 17.28 4.58
CA SER A 99 -22.97 18.01 3.65
C SER A 99 -24.27 17.25 3.37
#